data_AF-X5S5F9-F1
#
_entry.id   AF-X5S5F9-F1
#
_cell.length_a   1.000
_cell.length_b   1.000
_cell.length_c   1.000
_cell.angle_alpha   90.00
_cell.angle_beta   90.00
_cell.angle_gamma   90.00
#
_symmetry.space_group_name_H-M   'P 1'
#
loop_
_entity.id
_entity.type
_entity.pdbx_description
1 polymer ?
#
loop_
_entity_poly.entity_id
_entity_poly.type
_entity_poly.pdbx_seq_one_letter_code
_entity_poly.pdbx_strand_id
1 'polypeptide(L)'
;MGGTGASTAVGGNDALHTTSSVIASAATTDLAAATGVSVTVLGAAAITAFGVLPSGVLRFLTFSGAATLTHNAATLILPGAANIVAAAGDTAVAQSLGGGSWRVRSYMRASGQPIAAISDANLPTRLGVVAKTIADWNTALDNGWYMGSGAANAPAANTGWNIGTVEAHGAAGYRTQTVYDFTTAAAANTTIWRRHQNGGVWGAWYKIQWSQAEQDARYLQIAGAKFQTAYESAQQPYTLGGLLTLAHGLGVKPKLYAMFAQCTTVDNGWAIGDEIPLFMSNGAGSKGHGIWPDATNINVRIGNTVFDYISKAGGSGFVATASSWKIVVRAWA
;
A
#
# COMPACT_ATOMS: atom_id res chain seq x y z
N MET A 1 7.89 37.55 -68.47
CA MET A 1 9.13 37.71 -67.69
C MET A 1 8.75 37.64 -66.22
N GLY A 2 8.94 36.49 -65.57
CA GLY A 2 8.64 36.28 -64.14
C GLY A 2 9.91 36.03 -63.34
N GLY A 3 11.00 36.72 -63.69
CA GLY A 3 12.27 36.61 -62.98
C GLY A 3 12.24 37.45 -61.70
N THR A 4 12.95 36.99 -60.67
CA THR A 4 13.04 37.65 -59.36
C THR A 4 13.89 38.92 -59.36
N GLY A 5 14.58 39.22 -60.47
CA GLY A 5 15.50 40.35 -60.58
C GLY A 5 16.76 40.24 -59.71
N ALA A 6 16.91 39.14 -58.97
CA ALA A 6 18.02 38.93 -58.04
C ALA A 6 19.30 38.51 -58.76
N SER A 7 20.44 39.02 -58.27
CA SER A 7 21.78 38.69 -58.78
C SER A 7 22.33 37.36 -58.23
N THR A 8 21.64 36.74 -57.26
CA THR A 8 22.03 35.46 -56.66
C THR A 8 20.84 34.52 -56.55
N ALA A 9 21.11 33.21 -56.50
CA ALA A 9 20.07 32.20 -56.29
C ALA A 9 19.37 32.36 -54.92
N VAL A 10 20.13 32.71 -53.87
CA VAL A 10 19.59 32.98 -52.53
C VAL A 10 18.66 34.19 -52.56
N GLY A 11 19.10 35.33 -53.11
CA GLY A 11 18.26 36.53 -53.22
C GLY A 11 17.03 36.29 -54.10
N GLY A 12 17.14 35.42 -55.10
CA GLY A 12 16.00 35.00 -55.91
C GLY A 12 14.97 34.19 -55.10
N ASN A 13 15.44 33.23 -54.30
CA ASN A 13 14.58 32.46 -53.40
C ASN A 13 13.89 33.36 -52.37
N ASP A 14 14.62 34.28 -51.74
CA ASP A 14 14.07 35.19 -50.73
C ASP A 14 13.00 36.11 -51.32
N ALA A 15 13.20 36.60 -52.56
CA ALA A 15 12.21 37.39 -53.29
C ALA A 15 10.91 36.62 -53.62
N LEU A 16 10.95 35.28 -53.65
CA LEU A 16 9.77 34.42 -53.82
C LEU A 16 9.10 34.05 -52.48
N HIS A 17 9.79 34.25 -51.36
CA HIS A 17 9.33 33.91 -50.01
C HIS A 17 8.85 35.13 -49.22
N THR A 18 7.86 35.84 -49.76
CA THR A 18 7.35 37.09 -49.18
C THR A 18 6.25 36.89 -48.13
N THR A 19 6.09 37.89 -47.26
CA THR A 19 4.94 38.01 -46.34
C THR A 19 3.74 38.63 -47.05
N SER A 20 2.56 38.04 -46.86
CA SER A 20 1.28 38.57 -47.31
C SER A 20 0.77 39.68 -46.40
N SER A 21 -0.14 40.53 -46.89
CA SER A 21 -1.03 41.29 -46.00
C SER A 21 -1.83 40.34 -45.09
N VAL A 22 -2.23 40.83 -43.91
CA VAL A 22 -3.09 40.09 -42.98
C VAL A 22 -4.41 39.74 -43.67
N ILE A 23 -4.85 38.49 -43.53
CA ILE A 23 -6.13 38.01 -44.05
C ILE A 23 -7.06 37.76 -42.87
N ALA A 24 -8.25 38.36 -42.90
CA ALA A 24 -9.27 38.10 -41.88
C ALA A 24 -9.83 36.68 -42.04
N SER A 25 -9.98 35.95 -40.93
CA SER A 25 -10.63 34.65 -40.89
C SER A 25 -12.10 34.81 -41.26
N ALA A 26 -12.59 33.94 -42.13
CA ALA A 26 -13.98 33.80 -42.52
C ALA A 26 -14.30 32.33 -42.86
N ALA A 27 -15.56 32.00 -43.11
CA ALA A 27 -15.98 30.65 -43.55
C ALA A 27 -15.10 30.14 -44.71
N THR A 28 -14.90 30.99 -45.73
CA THR A 28 -13.82 30.84 -46.70
C THR A 28 -12.76 31.90 -46.40
N THR A 29 -11.64 31.48 -45.80
CA THR A 29 -10.48 32.35 -45.61
C THR A 29 -9.63 32.27 -46.86
N ASP A 30 -9.91 33.11 -47.86
CA ASP A 30 -9.35 32.97 -49.20
C ASP A 30 -7.83 33.23 -49.25
N LEU A 31 -7.04 32.15 -49.33
CA LEU A 31 -5.58 32.21 -49.43
C LEU A 31 -5.09 32.47 -50.86
N ALA A 32 -5.98 32.48 -51.85
CA ALA A 32 -5.65 32.91 -53.21
C ALA A 32 -5.42 34.42 -53.28
N ALA A 33 -6.05 35.20 -52.38
CA ALA A 33 -5.84 36.63 -52.23
C ALA A 33 -4.53 37.00 -51.52
N ALA A 34 -3.78 36.02 -51.02
CA ALA A 34 -2.50 36.27 -50.35
C ALA A 34 -1.45 36.83 -51.32
N THR A 35 -0.79 37.91 -50.92
CA THR A 35 0.28 38.56 -51.70
C THR A 35 1.67 37.95 -51.45
N GLY A 36 1.75 36.93 -50.59
CA GLY A 36 2.98 36.22 -50.24
C GLY A 36 2.71 34.81 -49.72
N VAL A 37 3.77 34.02 -49.56
CA VAL A 37 3.69 32.62 -49.11
C VAL A 37 3.48 32.51 -47.60
N SER A 38 3.91 33.51 -46.83
CA SER A 38 3.73 33.61 -45.38
C SER A 38 2.53 34.50 -45.06
N VAL A 39 1.47 33.94 -44.46
CA VAL A 39 0.18 34.59 -44.27
C VAL A 39 -0.17 34.66 -42.79
N THR A 40 -0.47 35.86 -42.30
CA THR A 40 -1.09 36.03 -40.98
C THR A 40 -2.61 35.99 -41.11
N VAL A 41 -3.25 35.08 -40.39
CA VAL A 41 -4.71 34.96 -40.30
C VAL A 41 -5.19 35.63 -39.01
N LEU A 42 -6.15 36.55 -39.12
CA LEU A 42 -6.68 37.35 -38.00
C LEU A 42 -8.16 37.10 -37.77
N GLY A 43 -8.56 36.97 -36.51
CA GLY A 43 -9.97 36.85 -36.11
C GLY A 43 -10.28 35.48 -35.51
N ALA A 44 -11.58 35.23 -35.31
CA ALA A 44 -12.09 34.06 -34.60
C ALA A 44 -13.19 33.31 -35.39
N ALA A 45 -13.24 33.47 -36.71
CA ALA A 45 -14.26 32.80 -37.51
C ALA A 45 -14.04 31.27 -37.57
N ALA A 46 -15.12 30.53 -37.77
CA ALA A 46 -15.03 29.13 -38.19
C ALA A 46 -14.63 29.09 -39.67
N ILE A 47 -13.45 28.53 -39.95
CA ILE A 47 -12.88 28.36 -41.28
C ILE A 47 -13.23 26.96 -41.77
N THR A 48 -13.94 26.87 -42.88
CA THR A 48 -14.30 25.60 -43.55
C THR A 48 -13.59 25.42 -44.89
N ALA A 49 -13.00 26.48 -45.45
CA ALA A 49 -12.23 26.44 -46.69
C ALA A 49 -11.16 27.55 -46.76
N PHE A 50 -10.13 27.34 -47.60
CA PHE A 50 -9.03 28.29 -47.85
C PHE A 50 -9.04 28.91 -49.26
N GLY A 51 -10.19 28.87 -49.94
CA GLY A 51 -10.30 29.31 -51.33
C GLY A 51 -9.73 28.31 -52.34
N VAL A 52 -9.58 28.73 -53.60
CA VAL A 52 -9.17 27.86 -54.71
C VAL A 52 -7.79 28.26 -55.21
N LEU A 53 -6.84 27.32 -55.18
CA LEU A 53 -5.52 27.47 -55.76
C LEU A 53 -5.16 26.20 -56.55
N PRO A 54 -4.19 26.26 -57.48
CA PRO A 54 -3.66 25.07 -58.14
C PRO A 54 -3.12 24.06 -57.13
N SER A 55 -3.24 22.77 -57.47
CA SER A 55 -2.68 21.69 -56.65
C SER A 55 -1.17 21.87 -56.48
N GLY A 56 -0.67 21.65 -55.27
CA GLY A 56 0.74 21.79 -54.93
C GLY A 56 1.13 23.11 -54.26
N VAL A 57 0.29 24.15 -54.34
CA VAL A 57 0.58 25.45 -53.73
C VAL A 57 0.64 25.36 -52.20
N LEU A 58 1.70 25.91 -51.59
CA LEU A 58 1.89 25.99 -50.15
C LEU A 58 1.64 27.40 -49.59
N ARG A 59 1.13 27.44 -48.36
CA ARG A 59 1.00 28.64 -47.53
C ARG A 59 1.45 28.32 -46.11
N PHE A 60 2.31 29.19 -45.57
CA PHE A 60 2.75 29.16 -44.18
C PHE A 60 1.87 30.12 -43.40
N LEU A 61 1.06 29.59 -42.49
CA LEU A 61 0.07 30.35 -41.75
C LEU A 61 0.58 30.67 -40.35
N THR A 62 0.32 31.89 -39.89
CA THR A 62 0.41 32.28 -38.47
C THR A 62 -0.95 32.81 -38.02
N PHE A 63 -1.52 32.23 -36.98
CA PHE A 63 -2.79 32.67 -36.42
C PHE A 63 -2.55 33.75 -35.37
N SER A 64 -3.32 34.82 -35.42
CA SER A 64 -3.27 35.93 -34.44
C SER A 64 -4.52 36.00 -33.57
N GLY A 65 -5.50 35.14 -33.82
CA GLY A 65 -6.75 35.04 -33.07
C GLY A 65 -7.28 33.60 -33.04
N ALA A 66 -8.43 33.42 -32.38
CA ALA A 66 -8.99 32.10 -32.07
C ALA A 66 -9.87 31.51 -33.20
N ALA A 67 -9.38 31.53 -34.44
CA ALA A 67 -10.11 30.93 -35.56
C ALA A 67 -10.24 29.41 -35.41
N THR A 68 -11.38 28.85 -35.78
CA THR A 68 -11.59 27.40 -35.72
C THR A 68 -11.46 26.79 -37.11
N LEU A 69 -10.40 26.02 -37.36
CA LEU A 69 -10.29 25.21 -38.57
C LEU A 69 -11.21 24.01 -38.42
N THR A 70 -12.21 23.91 -39.30
CA THR A 70 -13.22 22.86 -39.27
C THR A 70 -12.79 21.71 -40.15
N HIS A 71 -12.54 20.54 -39.54
CA HIS A 71 -12.08 19.37 -40.25
C HIS A 71 -13.14 18.81 -41.20
N ASN A 72 -12.72 18.52 -42.43
CA ASN A 72 -13.47 17.70 -43.37
C ASN A 72 -12.49 16.76 -44.08
N ALA A 73 -12.84 15.47 -44.13
CA ALA A 73 -11.95 14.43 -44.67
C ALA A 73 -11.60 14.58 -46.17
N ALA A 74 -12.32 15.43 -46.92
CA ALA A 74 -12.12 15.67 -48.34
C ALA A 74 -11.70 17.11 -48.69
N THR A 75 -12.26 18.11 -48.01
CA THR A 75 -12.09 19.52 -48.41
C THR A 75 -11.13 20.32 -47.53
N LEU A 76 -11.12 20.10 -46.21
CA LEU A 76 -10.17 20.74 -45.29
C LEU A 76 -9.61 19.69 -44.33
N ILE A 77 -8.57 19.03 -44.79
CA ILE A 77 -7.96 17.88 -44.11
C ILE A 77 -6.98 18.42 -43.07
N LEU A 78 -7.23 18.13 -41.80
CA LEU A 78 -6.46 18.61 -40.66
C LEU A 78 -5.71 17.45 -40.00
N PRO A 79 -4.51 17.71 -39.45
CA PRO A 79 -3.81 16.71 -38.67
C PRO A 79 -4.62 16.38 -37.39
N GLY A 80 -4.65 15.11 -37.01
CA GLY A 80 -5.49 14.62 -35.90
C GLY A 80 -6.96 14.37 -36.25
N ALA A 81 -7.38 14.59 -37.50
CA ALA A 81 -8.74 14.30 -38.01
C ALA A 81 -9.88 14.92 -37.18
N ALA A 82 -9.62 16.06 -36.54
CA ALA A 82 -10.56 16.79 -35.70
C ALA A 82 -10.43 18.31 -35.93
N ASN A 83 -11.44 19.06 -35.51
CA ASN A 83 -11.40 20.53 -35.55
C ASN A 83 -10.22 21.04 -34.71
N ILE A 84 -9.57 22.10 -35.19
CA ILE A 84 -8.50 22.78 -34.47
C ILE A 84 -8.95 24.20 -34.15
N VAL A 85 -9.08 24.51 -32.86
CA VAL A 85 -9.25 25.89 -32.40
C VAL A 85 -7.85 26.48 -32.29
N ALA A 86 -7.56 27.48 -33.12
CA ALA A 86 -6.29 28.17 -33.08
C ALA A 86 -6.19 29.10 -31.87
N ALA A 87 -4.95 29.42 -31.50
CA ALA A 87 -4.63 30.49 -30.59
C ALA A 87 -3.62 31.45 -31.26
N ALA A 88 -3.48 32.64 -30.68
CA ALA A 88 -2.46 33.59 -31.14
C ALA A 88 -1.07 32.98 -31.04
N GLY A 89 -0.30 33.08 -32.13
CA GLY A 89 1.05 32.51 -32.26
C GLY A 89 1.08 31.08 -32.81
N ASP A 90 -0.06 30.41 -32.98
CA ASP A 90 -0.09 29.09 -33.61
C ASP A 90 0.33 29.19 -35.09
N THR A 91 0.94 28.12 -35.61
CA THR A 91 1.41 28.07 -37.01
C THR A 91 0.94 26.82 -37.72
N ALA A 92 0.78 26.91 -39.05
CA ALA A 92 0.39 25.77 -39.88
C ALA A 92 1.01 25.82 -41.28
N VAL A 93 1.22 24.67 -41.89
CA VAL A 93 1.59 24.56 -43.31
C VAL A 93 0.40 24.00 -44.08
N ALA A 94 -0.26 24.85 -44.87
CA ALA A 94 -1.41 24.48 -45.70
C ALA A 94 -0.98 24.23 -47.14
N GLN A 95 -1.40 23.11 -47.72
CA GLN A 95 -1.18 22.77 -49.12
C GLN A 95 -2.51 22.68 -49.85
N SER A 96 -2.64 23.37 -50.98
CA SER A 96 -3.77 23.19 -51.89
C SER A 96 -3.63 21.86 -52.63
N LEU A 97 -4.74 21.12 -52.72
CA LEU A 97 -4.85 19.90 -53.52
C LEU A 97 -5.54 20.15 -54.87
N GLY A 98 -5.88 21.40 -55.18
CA GLY A 98 -6.70 21.78 -56.34
C GLY A 98 -8.20 21.75 -56.01
N GLY A 99 -9.00 22.45 -56.83
CA GLY A 99 -10.47 22.42 -56.73
C GLY A 99 -11.06 22.97 -55.42
N GLY A 100 -10.27 23.69 -54.61
CA GLY A 100 -10.70 24.21 -53.31
C GLY A 100 -10.45 23.26 -52.13
N SER A 101 -9.89 22.06 -52.36
CA SER A 101 -9.47 21.16 -51.30
C SER A 101 -8.09 21.54 -50.76
N TRP A 102 -7.93 21.43 -49.44
CA TRP A 102 -6.69 21.75 -48.74
C TRP A 102 -6.32 20.67 -47.73
N ARG A 103 -5.01 20.46 -47.57
CA ARG A 103 -4.45 19.67 -46.47
C ARG A 103 -3.52 20.54 -45.64
N VAL A 104 -3.82 20.65 -44.36
CA VAL A 104 -2.88 21.16 -43.36
C VAL A 104 -1.91 20.02 -43.05
N ARG A 105 -0.66 20.16 -43.51
CA ARG A 105 0.39 19.13 -43.37
C ARG A 105 0.97 19.07 -41.98
N SER A 106 1.10 20.23 -41.35
CA SER A 106 1.56 20.38 -39.97
C SER A 106 0.82 21.54 -39.33
N TYR A 107 0.57 21.40 -38.04
CA TYR A 107 0.04 22.45 -37.18
C TYR A 107 0.83 22.39 -35.88
N MET A 108 1.37 23.53 -35.45
CA MET A 108 2.13 23.65 -34.22
C MET A 108 1.51 24.73 -33.35
N ARG A 109 1.08 24.34 -32.15
CA ARG A 109 0.63 25.31 -31.15
C ARG A 109 1.82 26.13 -30.66
N ALA A 110 1.60 27.42 -30.39
CA ALA A 110 2.60 28.29 -29.79
C ALA A 110 3.14 27.72 -28.46
N SER A 111 2.30 27.01 -27.72
CA SER A 111 2.65 26.34 -26.46
C SER A 111 3.47 25.05 -26.61
N GLY A 112 3.63 24.53 -27.83
CA GLY A 112 4.22 23.21 -28.09
C GLY A 112 3.34 22.02 -27.72
N GLN A 113 2.11 22.25 -27.24
CA GLN A 113 1.20 21.17 -26.83
C GLN A 113 0.67 20.36 -28.02
N PRO A 114 0.53 19.03 -27.91
CA PRO A 114 0.02 18.17 -28.98
C PRO A 114 -1.38 18.56 -29.45
N ILE A 115 -1.58 18.68 -30.77
CA ILE A 115 -2.86 19.09 -31.40
C ILE A 115 -4.06 18.21 -31.04
N ALA A 116 -3.84 16.92 -30.81
CA ALA A 116 -4.85 15.97 -30.40
C ALA A 116 -4.48 15.38 -29.03
N ALA A 117 -5.48 15.16 -28.18
CA ALA A 117 -5.29 14.41 -26.95
C ALA A 117 -4.96 12.95 -27.28
N ILE A 118 -4.12 12.33 -26.46
CA ILE A 118 -3.95 10.87 -26.49
C ILE A 118 -5.23 10.29 -25.85
N SER A 119 -6.03 9.58 -26.65
CA SER A 119 -7.22 8.88 -26.14
C SER A 119 -6.82 7.85 -25.09
N ASP A 120 -7.65 7.69 -24.05
CA ASP A 120 -7.51 6.61 -23.05
C ASP A 120 -7.50 5.22 -23.70
N ALA A 121 -8.09 5.07 -24.89
CA ALA A 121 -8.04 3.82 -25.66
C ALA A 121 -6.62 3.44 -26.11
N ASN A 122 -5.69 4.40 -26.15
CA ASN A 122 -4.28 4.17 -26.44
C ASN A 122 -3.45 3.91 -25.16
N LEU A 123 -4.03 4.11 -23.98
CA LEU A 123 -3.38 3.73 -22.72
C LEU A 123 -3.48 2.21 -22.54
N PRO A 124 -2.50 1.56 -21.89
CA PRO A 124 -2.63 0.15 -21.52
C PRO A 124 -3.91 -0.07 -20.73
N THR A 125 -4.68 -1.12 -21.03
CA THR A 125 -5.99 -1.42 -20.38
C THR A 125 -5.93 -1.53 -18.86
N ARG A 126 -4.75 -1.78 -18.28
CA ARG A 126 -4.48 -1.78 -16.83
C ARG A 126 -4.45 -0.39 -16.18
N LEU A 127 -4.36 0.67 -16.98
CA LEU A 127 -4.42 2.08 -16.59
C LEU A 127 -5.82 2.66 -16.89
N GLY A 128 -6.85 1.80 -16.86
CA GLY A 128 -8.24 2.19 -17.04
C GLY A 128 -8.82 2.87 -15.79
N VAL A 129 -9.95 3.56 -15.97
CA VAL A 129 -10.70 4.24 -14.89
C VAL A 129 -11.23 3.29 -13.81
N VAL A 130 -11.22 1.98 -14.07
CA VAL A 130 -11.66 0.91 -13.15
C VAL A 130 -10.65 -0.24 -13.15
N ALA A 131 -10.66 -1.03 -12.08
CA ALA A 131 -9.83 -2.23 -11.97
C ALA A 131 -10.12 -3.23 -13.11
N LYS A 132 -9.07 -3.90 -13.61
CA LYS A 132 -9.20 -4.89 -14.67
C LYS A 132 -9.89 -6.15 -14.17
N THR A 133 -10.99 -6.55 -14.80
CA THR A 133 -11.69 -7.80 -14.48
C THR A 133 -10.88 -9.02 -14.88
N ILE A 134 -10.77 -10.00 -13.98
CA ILE A 134 -10.11 -11.29 -14.18
C ILE A 134 -10.98 -12.45 -13.69
N ALA A 135 -10.79 -13.63 -14.27
CA ALA A 135 -11.43 -14.87 -13.84
C ALA A 135 -10.53 -15.73 -12.93
N ASP A 136 -9.23 -15.41 -12.87
CA ASP A 136 -8.24 -16.13 -12.07
C ASP A 136 -7.14 -15.18 -11.59
N TRP A 137 -6.92 -15.11 -10.29
CA TRP A 137 -5.87 -14.28 -9.67
C TRP A 137 -4.45 -14.68 -10.09
N ASN A 138 -4.21 -15.91 -10.55
CA ASN A 138 -2.91 -16.32 -11.10
C ASN A 138 -2.60 -15.66 -12.45
N THR A 139 -3.59 -15.07 -13.13
CA THR A 139 -3.40 -14.36 -14.42
C THR A 139 -3.08 -12.88 -14.25
N ALA A 140 -3.20 -12.34 -13.04
CA ALA A 140 -2.88 -10.95 -12.72
C ALA A 140 -1.37 -10.80 -12.45
N LEU A 141 -0.60 -10.66 -13.54
CA LEU A 141 0.87 -10.71 -13.51
C LEU A 141 1.56 -9.35 -13.59
N ASP A 142 0.89 -8.35 -14.13
CA ASP A 142 1.44 -7.01 -14.38
C ASP A 142 1.07 -6.04 -13.26
N ASN A 143 1.80 -4.93 -13.15
CA ASN A 143 1.46 -3.86 -12.22
C ASN A 143 0.08 -3.26 -12.53
N GLY A 144 -0.79 -3.17 -11.52
CA GLY A 144 -2.08 -2.48 -11.65
C GLY A 144 -3.14 -2.91 -10.64
N TRP A 145 -4.36 -2.45 -10.87
CA TRP A 145 -5.56 -2.81 -10.11
C TRP A 145 -6.37 -3.87 -10.83
N TYR A 146 -6.82 -4.87 -10.08
CA TYR A 146 -7.55 -6.03 -10.60
C TYR A 146 -8.77 -6.32 -9.74
N MET A 147 -9.82 -6.86 -10.36
CA MET A 147 -11.03 -7.30 -9.68
C MET A 147 -11.60 -8.59 -10.26
N GLY A 148 -12.37 -9.33 -9.48
CA GLY A 148 -13.05 -10.53 -9.95
C GLY A 148 -14.08 -11.03 -8.96
N SER A 149 -15.16 -11.64 -9.47
CA SER A 149 -16.21 -12.28 -8.66
C SER A 149 -16.08 -13.78 -8.76
N GLY A 150 -15.93 -14.47 -7.63
CA GLY A 150 -15.73 -15.92 -7.63
C GLY A 150 -14.53 -16.36 -8.48
N ALA A 151 -13.52 -15.49 -8.59
CA ALA A 151 -12.34 -15.76 -9.39
C ALA A 151 -11.53 -16.94 -8.81
N ALA A 152 -11.01 -17.78 -9.68
CA ALA A 152 -10.11 -18.85 -9.27
C ALA A 152 -8.87 -18.29 -8.56
N ASN A 153 -8.30 -19.08 -7.65
CA ASN A 153 -7.12 -18.72 -6.87
C ASN A 153 -7.27 -17.42 -6.03
N ALA A 154 -8.49 -16.96 -5.79
CA ALA A 154 -8.78 -15.96 -4.76
C ALA A 154 -8.43 -16.50 -3.36
N PRO A 155 -8.25 -15.61 -2.36
CA PRO A 155 -8.11 -16.05 -0.97
C PRO A 155 -9.33 -16.88 -0.56
N ALA A 156 -9.13 -18.06 0.04
CA ALA A 156 -10.21 -19.01 0.33
C ALA A 156 -11.33 -18.43 1.23
N ALA A 157 -10.99 -17.48 2.10
CA ALA A 157 -11.94 -16.79 2.97
C ALA A 157 -12.64 -15.59 2.28
N ASN A 158 -12.41 -15.40 0.98
CA ASN A 158 -12.87 -14.26 0.21
C ASN A 158 -13.35 -14.70 -1.18
N THR A 159 -14.53 -15.31 -1.24
CA THR A 159 -15.12 -15.90 -2.45
C THR A 159 -16.05 -14.93 -3.22
N GLY A 160 -16.25 -13.72 -2.70
CA GLY A 160 -17.13 -12.70 -3.26
C GLY A 160 -16.47 -11.86 -4.36
N TRP A 161 -16.80 -10.56 -4.37
CA TRP A 161 -16.18 -9.59 -5.26
C TRP A 161 -14.86 -9.09 -4.67
N ASN A 162 -13.78 -9.65 -5.19
CA ASN A 162 -12.43 -9.27 -4.80
C ASN A 162 -11.96 -8.07 -5.62
N ILE A 163 -11.25 -7.15 -4.97
CA ILE A 163 -10.47 -6.10 -5.63
C ILE A 163 -9.10 -5.99 -4.97
N GLY A 164 -8.08 -5.62 -5.73
CA GLY A 164 -6.72 -5.58 -5.19
C GLY A 164 -5.68 -5.03 -6.15
N THR A 165 -4.44 -5.04 -5.68
CA THR A 165 -3.26 -4.58 -6.41
C THR A 165 -2.31 -5.74 -6.71
N VAL A 166 -1.60 -5.60 -7.83
CA VAL A 166 -0.45 -6.42 -8.19
C VAL A 166 0.78 -5.52 -8.28
N GLU A 167 1.84 -5.94 -7.59
CA GLU A 167 3.13 -5.25 -7.51
C GLU A 167 4.22 -6.20 -8.06
N ALA A 168 4.56 -6.05 -9.33
CA ALA A 168 5.58 -6.82 -10.05
C ALA A 168 6.96 -6.16 -9.93
N HIS A 169 7.97 -6.97 -9.59
CA HIS A 169 9.37 -6.53 -9.39
C HIS A 169 10.07 -6.11 -10.69
N GLY A 170 9.66 -6.66 -11.83
CA GLY A 170 10.28 -6.45 -13.15
C GLY A 170 10.91 -7.70 -13.76
N ALA A 171 11.12 -8.76 -12.97
CA ALA A 171 11.48 -10.09 -13.45
C ALA A 171 10.26 -11.02 -13.49
N ALA A 172 10.22 -11.92 -14.48
CA ALA A 172 9.17 -12.94 -14.55
C ALA A 172 9.22 -13.84 -13.30
N GLY A 173 8.04 -14.12 -12.73
CA GLY A 173 7.87 -14.94 -11.54
C GLY A 173 7.97 -14.24 -10.19
N TYR A 174 8.20 -12.92 -10.15
CA TYR A 174 8.34 -12.15 -8.90
C TYR A 174 7.30 -11.03 -8.80
N ARG A 175 6.35 -11.17 -7.87
CA ARG A 175 5.29 -10.20 -7.62
C ARG A 175 4.60 -10.40 -6.28
N THR A 176 3.93 -9.37 -5.81
CA THR A 176 3.02 -9.42 -4.64
C THR A 176 1.60 -9.12 -5.09
N GLN A 177 0.63 -9.80 -4.50
CA GLN A 177 -0.79 -9.49 -4.66
C GLN A 177 -1.38 -9.14 -3.29
N THR A 178 -2.11 -8.04 -3.21
CA THR A 178 -2.88 -7.64 -2.02
C THR A 178 -4.33 -7.46 -2.41
N VAL A 179 -5.24 -8.22 -1.78
CA VAL A 179 -6.63 -8.39 -2.23
C VAL A 179 -7.58 -8.33 -1.04
N TYR A 180 -8.75 -7.71 -1.22
CA TYR A 180 -9.82 -7.67 -0.23
C TYR A 180 -11.20 -7.73 -0.89
N ASP A 181 -12.23 -8.07 -0.10
CA ASP A 181 -13.63 -8.06 -0.52
C ASP A 181 -14.17 -6.66 -0.28
N PHE A 182 -14.46 -5.89 -1.32
CA PHE A 182 -14.99 -4.54 -1.09
C PHE A 182 -16.47 -4.54 -0.69
N THR A 183 -17.17 -5.67 -0.87
CA THR A 183 -18.60 -5.80 -0.55
C THR A 183 -18.84 -6.26 0.88
N THR A 184 -17.90 -7.02 1.48
CA THR A 184 -18.04 -7.57 2.83
C THR A 184 -16.99 -7.10 3.83
N ALA A 185 -15.95 -6.37 3.39
CA ALA A 185 -14.97 -5.79 4.31
C ALA A 185 -15.64 -4.88 5.35
N ALA A 186 -15.30 -5.10 6.62
CA ALA A 186 -15.76 -4.32 7.75
C ALA A 186 -14.62 -4.09 8.76
N ALA A 187 -14.82 -3.19 9.72
CA ALA A 187 -13.80 -2.92 10.74
C ALA A 187 -13.40 -4.21 11.50
N ALA A 188 -14.34 -5.09 11.84
CA ALA A 188 -14.06 -6.34 12.54
C ALA A 188 -13.38 -7.41 11.65
N ASN A 189 -13.43 -7.26 10.33
CA ASN A 189 -12.81 -8.16 9.37
C ASN A 189 -12.54 -7.39 8.08
N THR A 190 -11.33 -6.88 7.91
CA THR A 190 -10.97 -6.06 6.73
C THR A 190 -10.90 -6.89 5.46
N THR A 191 -10.88 -8.22 5.58
CA THR A 191 -10.74 -9.18 4.49
C THR A 191 -9.48 -8.96 3.64
N ILE A 192 -8.46 -8.28 4.16
CA ILE A 192 -7.22 -8.04 3.43
C ILE A 192 -6.37 -9.31 3.48
N TRP A 193 -5.97 -9.78 2.31
CA TRP A 193 -5.11 -10.93 2.11
C TRP A 193 -3.93 -10.54 1.24
N ARG A 194 -2.78 -11.19 1.48
CA ARG A 194 -1.61 -11.04 0.65
C ARG A 194 -1.00 -12.40 0.30
N ARG A 195 -0.39 -12.47 -0.87
CA ARG A 195 0.50 -13.56 -1.27
C ARG A 195 1.62 -13.04 -2.14
N HIS A 196 2.62 -13.88 -2.36
CA HIS A 196 3.76 -13.57 -3.21
C HIS A 196 3.94 -14.67 -4.24
N GLN A 197 4.40 -14.31 -5.42
CA GLN A 197 5.05 -15.24 -6.33
C GLN A 197 6.56 -15.04 -6.22
N ASN A 198 7.29 -16.13 -5.97
CA ASN A 198 8.74 -16.13 -5.90
C ASN A 198 9.29 -17.15 -6.90
N GLY A 199 10.08 -16.70 -7.87
CA GLY A 199 10.61 -17.57 -8.92
C GLY A 199 9.54 -18.31 -9.74
N GLY A 200 8.33 -17.74 -9.89
CA GLY A 200 7.22 -18.34 -10.63
C GLY A 200 6.30 -19.23 -9.79
N VAL A 201 6.62 -19.50 -8.53
CA VAL A 201 5.78 -20.29 -7.62
C VAL A 201 4.93 -19.37 -6.75
N TRP A 202 3.62 -19.58 -6.74
CA TRP A 202 2.70 -18.85 -5.86
C TRP A 202 2.75 -19.42 -4.45
N GLY A 203 2.99 -18.54 -3.47
CA GLY A 203 2.79 -18.84 -2.05
C GLY A 203 1.31 -18.83 -1.66
N ALA A 204 1.02 -19.37 -0.48
CA ALA A 204 -0.31 -19.33 0.11
C ALA A 204 -0.74 -17.89 0.41
N TRP A 205 -2.06 -17.65 0.33
CA TRP A 205 -2.66 -16.43 0.85
C TRP A 205 -2.58 -16.40 2.37
N TYR A 206 -2.16 -15.27 2.92
CA TYR A 206 -2.18 -15.01 4.36
C TYR A 206 -2.96 -13.73 4.66
N LYS A 207 -3.64 -13.72 5.80
CA LYS A 207 -4.48 -12.60 6.23
C LYS A 207 -3.62 -11.47 6.76
N ILE A 208 -3.94 -10.25 6.37
CA ILE A 208 -3.40 -9.03 6.98
C ILE A 208 -4.50 -8.45 7.86
N GLN A 209 -4.16 -8.19 9.12
CA GLN A 209 -5.06 -7.58 10.09
C GLN A 209 -4.53 -6.19 10.44
N TRP A 210 -5.22 -5.14 10.05
CA TRP A 210 -4.75 -3.75 10.27
C TRP A 210 -5.76 -2.88 10.99
N SER A 211 -7.05 -3.23 10.96
CA SER A 211 -8.04 -2.40 11.65
C SER A 211 -7.86 -2.47 13.16
N GLN A 212 -8.24 -1.39 13.83
CA GLN A 212 -8.26 -1.34 15.28
C GLN A 212 -9.06 -2.53 15.86
N ALA A 213 -10.25 -2.82 15.32
CA ALA A 213 -11.08 -3.92 15.82
C ALA A 213 -10.44 -5.31 15.63
N GLU A 214 -9.70 -5.55 14.53
CA GLU A 214 -8.97 -6.81 14.36
C GLU A 214 -7.80 -6.94 15.36
N GLN A 215 -7.11 -5.83 15.64
CA GLN A 215 -6.02 -5.78 16.62
C GLN A 215 -6.55 -5.93 18.05
N ASP A 216 -7.58 -5.18 18.41
CA ASP A 216 -8.24 -5.24 19.72
C ASP A 216 -8.75 -6.64 20.02
N ALA A 217 -9.40 -7.31 19.05
CA ALA A 217 -9.86 -8.70 19.21
C ALA A 217 -8.70 -9.66 19.52
N ARG A 218 -7.53 -9.45 18.90
CA ARG A 218 -6.33 -10.24 19.15
C ARG A 218 -5.73 -9.97 20.54
N TYR A 219 -5.72 -8.71 20.99
CA TYR A 219 -5.26 -8.34 22.33
C TYR A 219 -6.24 -8.75 23.43
N LEU A 220 -7.55 -8.76 23.18
CA LEU A 220 -8.57 -9.22 24.12
C LEU A 220 -8.43 -10.73 24.42
N GLN A 221 -7.95 -11.53 23.47
CA GLN A 221 -7.61 -12.93 23.72
C GLN A 221 -6.51 -13.06 24.79
N ILE A 222 -5.60 -12.09 24.89
CA ILE A 222 -4.57 -12.01 25.93
C ILE A 222 -5.19 -11.52 27.25
N ALA A 223 -6.09 -10.53 27.19
CA ALA A 223 -6.82 -10.01 28.35
C ALA A 223 -7.84 -11.00 28.97
N GLY A 224 -8.17 -12.10 28.27
CA GLY A 224 -8.99 -13.20 28.78
C GLY A 224 -8.19 -14.34 29.44
N ALA A 225 -6.85 -14.23 29.52
CA ALA A 225 -6.02 -15.24 30.16
C ALA A 225 -6.41 -15.44 31.63
N LYS A 226 -6.40 -16.70 32.09
CA LYS A 226 -6.85 -17.08 33.45
C LYS A 226 -5.96 -16.51 34.57
N PHE A 227 -4.70 -16.21 34.24
CA PHE A 227 -3.74 -15.49 35.05
C PHE A 227 -3.09 -14.42 34.16
N GLN A 228 -3.07 -13.18 34.63
CA GLN A 228 -2.56 -12.01 33.90
C GLN A 228 -1.39 -11.35 34.64
N THR A 229 -1.29 -11.59 35.94
CA THR A 229 -0.24 -11.04 36.79
C THR A 229 0.39 -12.15 37.63
N ALA A 230 1.66 -11.98 37.95
CA ALA A 230 2.42 -12.93 38.76
C ALA A 230 3.28 -12.19 39.78
N TYR A 231 3.48 -12.83 40.93
CA TYR A 231 4.35 -12.39 42.00
C TYR A 231 5.36 -13.48 42.30
N GLU A 232 6.61 -13.10 42.51
CA GLU A 232 7.66 -13.95 43.06
C GLU A 232 8.42 -13.15 44.13
N SER A 233 8.52 -13.70 45.33
CA SER A 233 9.30 -13.08 46.40
C SER A 233 10.79 -13.26 46.16
N ALA A 234 11.61 -12.30 46.62
CA ALA A 234 13.02 -12.59 46.90
C ALA A 234 13.14 -13.73 47.94
N GLN A 235 14.30 -14.38 48.03
CA GLN A 235 14.60 -15.38 49.06
C GLN A 235 14.36 -14.79 50.47
N GLN A 236 13.43 -15.38 51.21
CA GLN A 236 13.06 -14.92 52.56
C GLN A 236 13.77 -15.76 53.63
N PRO A 237 14.37 -15.12 54.65
CA PRO A 237 14.66 -15.83 55.88
C PRO A 237 13.33 -16.26 56.54
N TYR A 238 13.35 -17.36 57.27
CA TYR A 238 12.19 -17.83 58.02
C TYR A 238 12.56 -18.03 59.49
N THR A 239 11.59 -17.78 60.36
CA THR A 239 11.70 -17.99 61.81
C THR A 239 10.71 -19.06 62.21
N LEU A 240 11.15 -20.09 62.94
CA LEU A 240 10.28 -21.17 63.42
C LEU A 240 9.15 -20.60 64.30
N GLY A 241 7.90 -21.01 64.06
CA GLY A 241 6.70 -20.46 64.69
C GLY A 241 6.29 -19.06 64.20
N GLY A 242 7.14 -18.40 63.41
CA GLY A 242 6.95 -17.03 62.94
C GLY A 242 5.86 -16.87 61.88
N LEU A 243 5.39 -15.62 61.72
CA LEU A 243 4.57 -15.18 60.60
C LEU A 243 5.46 -14.40 59.62
N LEU A 244 5.44 -14.80 58.35
CA LEU A 244 6.03 -14.07 57.25
C LEU A 244 4.91 -13.47 56.40
N THR A 245 4.91 -12.15 56.21
CA THR A 245 3.91 -11.44 55.40
C THR A 245 4.60 -10.76 54.23
N LEU A 246 4.13 -11.07 53.02
CA LEU A 246 4.73 -10.61 51.77
C LEU A 246 3.70 -9.82 50.96
N ALA A 247 3.95 -8.52 50.74
CA ALA A 247 3.15 -7.71 49.83
C ALA A 247 3.39 -8.17 48.39
N HIS A 248 2.32 -8.56 47.68
CA HIS A 248 2.43 -9.15 46.34
C HIS A 248 2.08 -8.20 45.20
N GLY A 249 1.40 -7.08 45.49
CA GLY A 249 1.12 -6.04 44.48
C GLY A 249 0.17 -6.44 43.34
N LEU A 250 -0.47 -7.61 43.41
CA LEU A 250 -1.34 -8.14 42.34
C LEU A 250 -2.71 -7.45 42.25
N GLY A 251 -3.06 -6.58 43.21
CA GLY A 251 -4.31 -5.81 43.22
C GLY A 251 -5.59 -6.64 43.48
N VAL A 252 -5.51 -7.96 43.41
CA VAL A 252 -6.56 -8.92 43.72
C VAL A 252 -5.98 -10.12 44.46
N LYS A 253 -6.84 -10.89 45.16
CA LYS A 253 -6.41 -12.14 45.80
C LYS A 253 -5.98 -13.15 44.73
N PRO A 254 -4.72 -13.62 44.71
CA PRO A 254 -4.27 -14.61 43.74
C PRO A 254 -5.06 -15.92 43.82
N LYS A 255 -5.31 -16.51 42.65
CA LYS A 255 -6.08 -17.75 42.48
C LYS A 255 -5.21 -19.00 42.55
N LEU A 256 -3.92 -18.85 42.25
CA LEU A 256 -2.91 -19.89 42.41
C LEU A 256 -1.74 -19.31 43.19
N TYR A 257 -1.25 -20.06 44.16
CA TYR A 257 -0.12 -19.68 44.98
C TYR A 257 0.61 -20.93 45.47
N ALA A 258 1.92 -20.81 45.59
CA ALA A 258 2.80 -21.89 46.01
C ALA A 258 3.97 -21.33 46.81
N MET A 259 4.49 -22.15 47.70
CA MET A 259 5.68 -21.87 48.48
C MET A 259 6.74 -22.93 48.18
N PHE A 260 7.99 -22.50 48.10
CA PHE A 260 9.14 -23.34 47.81
C PHE A 260 10.21 -23.09 48.87
N ALA A 261 10.92 -24.14 49.25
CA ALA A 261 12.21 -24.03 49.92
C ALA A 261 13.31 -24.07 48.86
N GLN A 262 14.12 -23.03 48.79
CA GLN A 262 15.29 -22.96 47.91
C GLN A 262 16.56 -23.19 48.71
N CYS A 263 17.39 -24.12 48.23
CA CYS A 263 18.64 -24.50 48.86
C CYS A 263 19.68 -23.40 48.71
N THR A 264 20.29 -22.95 49.79
CA THR A 264 21.36 -21.93 49.79
C THR A 264 22.74 -22.51 50.12
N THR A 265 22.77 -23.69 50.72
CA THR A 265 23.99 -24.45 51.01
C THR A 265 23.66 -25.92 50.83
N VAL A 266 24.57 -26.71 50.23
CA VAL A 266 24.33 -28.14 49.94
C VAL A 266 23.78 -28.86 51.18
N ASP A 267 22.64 -29.54 51.00
CA ASP A 267 21.97 -30.28 52.07
C ASP A 267 21.50 -31.64 51.53
N ASN A 268 22.20 -32.70 51.93
CA ASN A 268 21.85 -34.08 51.64
C ASN A 268 21.52 -34.40 50.16
N GLY A 269 22.40 -33.95 49.27
CA GLY A 269 22.30 -34.15 47.82
C GLY A 269 21.56 -33.04 47.06
N TRP A 270 20.86 -32.14 47.76
CA TRP A 270 20.30 -30.94 47.15
C TRP A 270 21.38 -29.87 47.01
N ALA A 271 21.52 -29.31 45.81
CA ALA A 271 22.54 -28.31 45.48
C ALA A 271 21.98 -26.89 45.63
N ILE A 272 22.88 -25.91 45.76
CA ILE A 272 22.51 -24.49 45.82
C ILE A 272 21.65 -24.11 44.61
N GLY A 273 20.49 -23.50 44.87
CA GLY A 273 19.50 -23.11 43.85
C GLY A 273 18.41 -24.14 43.59
N ASP A 274 18.58 -25.40 44.01
CA ASP A 274 17.52 -26.39 43.92
C ASP A 274 16.31 -25.99 44.78
N GLU A 275 15.11 -26.34 44.32
CA GLU A 275 13.85 -26.00 45.00
C GLU A 275 13.02 -27.25 45.34
N ILE A 276 12.39 -27.20 46.50
CA ILE A 276 11.43 -28.19 46.97
C ILE A 276 10.08 -27.51 47.18
N PRO A 277 8.99 -27.97 46.54
CA PRO A 277 7.66 -27.44 46.81
C PRO A 277 7.23 -27.79 48.24
N LEU A 278 6.82 -26.78 48.99
CA LEU A 278 6.30 -26.94 50.34
C LEU A 278 4.78 -26.93 50.30
N PHE A 279 4.19 -28.12 50.33
CA PHE A 279 2.75 -28.29 50.38
C PHE A 279 2.21 -28.04 51.81
N MET A 280 0.93 -27.67 51.88
CA MET A 280 0.23 -27.47 53.15
C MET A 280 0.19 -28.80 53.92
N SER A 281 0.62 -28.83 55.18
CA SER A 281 0.54 -30.03 56.01
C SER A 281 -0.84 -30.16 56.65
N ASN A 282 -1.46 -31.35 56.55
CA ASN A 282 -2.74 -31.67 57.20
C ASN A 282 -2.58 -32.63 58.41
N GLY A 283 -1.36 -32.88 58.88
CA GLY A 283 -1.06 -33.81 59.99
C GLY A 283 -0.82 -33.12 61.33
N ALA A 284 -1.08 -33.82 62.44
CA ALA A 284 -0.76 -33.33 63.78
C ALA A 284 0.75 -33.42 64.07
N GLY A 285 1.35 -32.31 64.51
CA GLY A 285 2.77 -32.21 64.89
C GLY A 285 3.26 -30.75 64.81
N SER A 286 4.46 -30.49 65.32
CA SER A 286 5.10 -29.15 65.23
C SER A 286 5.70 -28.84 63.84
N LYS A 287 5.43 -29.67 62.83
CA LYS A 287 6.00 -29.62 61.49
C LYS A 287 5.01 -29.07 60.46
N GLY A 288 5.50 -28.30 59.48
CA GLY A 288 4.71 -27.84 58.33
C GLY A 288 4.51 -26.33 58.26
N HIS A 289 3.67 -25.89 57.33
CA HIS A 289 3.44 -24.48 57.04
C HIS A 289 2.00 -24.23 56.61
N GLY A 290 1.50 -23.03 56.92
CA GLY A 290 0.25 -22.51 56.37
C GLY A 290 0.55 -21.38 55.38
N ILE A 291 -0.15 -21.33 54.25
CA ILE A 291 -0.07 -20.23 53.29
C ILE A 291 -1.48 -19.78 52.92
N TRP A 292 -1.76 -18.49 53.04
CA TRP A 292 -3.04 -17.90 52.65
C TRP A 292 -2.84 -16.49 52.08
N PRO A 293 -3.35 -16.23 50.87
CA PRO A 293 -3.35 -14.88 50.32
C PRO A 293 -4.60 -14.10 50.70
N ASP A 294 -4.45 -12.79 50.79
CA ASP A 294 -5.52 -11.80 50.72
C ASP A 294 -5.35 -10.93 49.46
N ALA A 295 -6.02 -9.78 49.37
CA ALA A 295 -5.97 -8.92 48.19
C ALA A 295 -4.63 -8.17 48.03
N THR A 296 -3.82 -8.12 49.08
CA THR A 296 -2.61 -7.29 49.17
C THR A 296 -1.37 -8.06 49.61
N ASN A 297 -1.54 -9.10 50.44
CA ASN A 297 -0.46 -9.85 51.05
C ASN A 297 -0.64 -11.36 50.89
N ILE A 298 0.49 -12.06 50.84
CA ILE A 298 0.57 -13.50 51.03
C ILE A 298 1.18 -13.73 52.41
N ASN A 299 0.41 -14.40 53.26
CA ASN A 299 0.82 -14.69 54.63
C ASN A 299 1.26 -16.16 54.71
N VAL A 300 2.39 -16.37 55.37
CA VAL A 300 3.01 -17.68 55.55
C VAL A 300 3.26 -17.90 57.05
N ARG A 301 2.60 -18.91 57.62
CA ARG A 301 2.90 -19.42 58.96
C ARG A 301 3.98 -20.49 58.84
N ILE A 302 5.09 -20.29 59.51
CA ILE A 302 6.17 -21.28 59.60
C ILE A 302 5.94 -22.13 60.86
N GLY A 303 6.01 -23.46 60.73
CA GLY A 303 5.91 -24.38 61.86
C GLY A 303 7.05 -24.22 62.88
N ASN A 304 6.89 -24.83 64.05
CA ASN A 304 7.86 -24.76 65.15
C ASN A 304 9.09 -25.65 64.93
N THR A 305 9.12 -26.43 63.85
CA THR A 305 10.25 -27.26 63.42
C THR A 305 10.47 -27.08 61.92
N VAL A 306 11.70 -27.34 61.47
CA VAL A 306 12.05 -27.25 60.06
C VAL A 306 11.27 -28.29 59.25
N PHE A 307 11.02 -28.01 57.97
CA PHE A 307 10.31 -28.93 57.08
C PHE A 307 11.11 -30.22 56.83
N ASP A 308 10.38 -31.26 56.45
CA ASP A 308 10.96 -32.52 56.04
C ASP A 308 10.96 -32.60 54.50
N TYR A 309 11.95 -33.30 53.94
CA TYR A 309 12.03 -33.58 52.52
C TYR A 309 12.64 -34.96 52.26
N ILE A 310 12.51 -35.46 51.02
CA ILE A 310 13.20 -36.69 50.59
C ILE A 310 14.58 -36.32 50.02
N SER A 311 15.62 -37.01 50.47
CA SER A 311 16.98 -36.79 49.97
C SER A 311 17.04 -36.85 48.44
N LYS A 312 17.85 -35.98 47.82
CA LYS A 312 18.12 -36.10 46.38
C LYS A 312 19.16 -37.19 46.09
N ALA A 313 19.94 -37.56 47.11
CA ALA A 313 20.92 -38.65 47.05
C ALA A 313 20.29 -40.05 47.27
N GLY A 314 19.02 -40.15 47.70
CA GLY A 314 18.30 -41.42 47.90
C GLY A 314 16.86 -41.26 48.41
N GLY A 315 16.05 -42.31 48.42
CA GLY A 315 14.60 -42.23 48.75
C GLY A 315 14.23 -42.03 50.23
N SER A 316 15.19 -41.73 51.10
CA SER A 316 14.97 -41.58 52.55
C SER A 316 14.50 -40.18 52.92
N GLY A 317 13.64 -40.07 53.95
CA GLY A 317 13.19 -38.79 54.50
C GLY A 317 14.19 -38.16 55.46
N PHE A 318 14.34 -36.84 55.39
CA PHE A 318 15.26 -36.03 56.19
C PHE A 318 14.58 -34.75 56.69
N VAL A 319 15.03 -34.28 57.85
CA VAL A 319 14.68 -32.94 58.36
C VAL A 319 15.65 -31.95 57.74
N ALA A 320 15.16 -30.85 57.16
CA ALA A 320 16.02 -29.85 56.56
C ALA A 320 16.97 -29.20 57.58
N THR A 321 18.20 -28.95 57.13
CA THR A 321 19.16 -28.15 57.90
C THR A 321 18.70 -26.69 57.87
N ALA A 322 18.32 -26.10 59.02
CA ALA A 322 17.66 -24.79 59.09
C ALA A 322 18.41 -23.66 58.33
N SER A 323 19.74 -23.65 58.39
CA SER A 323 20.60 -22.65 57.73
C SER A 323 20.78 -22.84 56.23
N SER A 324 20.41 -24.01 55.68
CA SER A 324 20.67 -24.38 54.29
C SER A 324 19.54 -24.03 53.32
N TRP A 325 18.46 -23.42 53.81
CA TRP A 325 17.25 -23.18 53.00
C TRP A 325 16.67 -21.78 53.23
N LYS A 326 16.05 -21.23 52.19
CA LYS A 326 15.26 -19.99 52.22
C LYS A 326 13.89 -20.23 51.60
N ILE A 327 12.92 -19.40 51.96
CA ILE A 327 11.55 -19.52 51.42
C ILE A 327 11.39 -18.60 50.21
N VAL A 328 10.79 -19.12 49.15
CA VAL A 328 10.34 -18.36 47.97
C VAL A 328 8.84 -18.61 47.79
N VAL A 329 8.07 -17.54 47.64
CA VAL A 329 6.62 -17.60 47.43
C VAL A 329 6.31 -17.09 46.03
N ARG A 330 5.50 -17.85 45.29
CA ARG A 330 5.02 -17.49 43.97
C ARG A 330 3.49 -17.47 43.94
N ALA A 331 2.90 -16.52 43.24
CA ALA A 331 1.47 -16.41 43.10
C ALA A 331 1.04 -15.83 41.76
N TRP A 332 -0.15 -16.19 41.30
CA TRP A 332 -0.72 -15.80 40.01
C TRP A 332 -2.18 -15.37 40.17
N ALA A 333 -2.54 -14.28 39.51
CA ALA A 333 -3.86 -13.65 39.54
C ALA A 333 -4.35 -13.35 38.12
#